data_AF-A0A1Z8VVW0-F1
#
_entry.id   AF-A0A1Z8VVW0-F1
#
_cell.length_a   1.000
_cell.length_b   1.000
_cell.length_c   1.000
_cell.angle_alpha   90.00
_cell.angle_beta   90.00
_cell.angle_gamma   90.00
#
_symmetry.space_group_name_H-M   'P 1'
#
loop_
_entity.id
_entity.type
_entity.pdbx_description
1 polymer ?
#
loop_
_entity_poly.entity_id
_entity_poly.type
_entity_poly.pdbx_seq_one_letter_code
_entity_poly.pdbx_strand_id
1 'polypeptide(L)'
;MPYLGNKQAETYSSFIKEDKTGTAVSAGASITLAHSVANENELRVVINHVIQEPTTSFTASGTSLTILNDAILSTDDWYIVYLGRALGTVNPPDGSVGSAQIASSAVDLTSNKVTGVLPVANGGSGSASQTGLVLLLNATIGNVSEYVVTNSIISTAYNNYKIYLYAKPVTDDKYLYIRAMNGGSSDNGSNYSRDTDSR
;
A
#
# COMPACT_ATOMS: atom_id res chain seq x y z
N MET A 1 11.92 40.87 -13.82
CA MET A 1 10.93 39.95 -14.43
C MET A 1 10.93 38.67 -13.62
N PRO A 2 9.82 38.27 -12.98
CA PRO A 2 9.78 37.01 -12.25
C PRO A 2 9.77 35.85 -13.25
N TYR A 3 10.62 34.85 -13.01
CA TYR A 3 10.75 33.67 -13.88
C TYR A 3 9.52 32.77 -13.69
N LEU A 4 8.88 32.37 -14.79
CA LEU A 4 7.76 31.41 -14.80
C LEU A 4 8.31 30.01 -15.11
N GLY A 5 8.58 29.25 -14.06
CA GLY A 5 9.04 27.86 -14.11
C GLY A 5 9.62 27.42 -12.77
N ASN A 6 9.60 26.13 -12.48
CA ASN A 6 10.32 25.59 -11.32
C ASN A 6 11.82 25.83 -11.54
N LYS A 7 12.47 26.59 -10.66
CA LYS A 7 13.93 26.73 -10.66
C LYS A 7 14.53 25.32 -10.57
N GLN A 8 15.39 24.96 -11.52
CA GLN A 8 16.07 23.67 -11.51
C GLN A 8 16.85 23.53 -10.20
N ALA A 9 16.61 22.43 -9.48
CA ALA A 9 17.37 22.08 -8.28
C ALA A 9 18.68 21.46 -8.73
N GLU A 10 19.72 22.28 -8.89
CA GLU A 10 21.05 21.82 -9.23
C GLU A 10 21.63 21.03 -8.04
N THR A 11 21.77 19.72 -8.17
CA THR A 11 22.46 18.87 -7.19
C THR A 11 23.81 18.48 -7.79
N TYR A 12 24.90 18.96 -7.21
CA TYR A 12 26.24 18.60 -7.65
C TYR A 12 26.72 17.35 -6.90
N SER A 13 27.27 16.38 -7.63
CA SER A 13 28.02 15.26 -7.04
C SER A 13 29.51 15.54 -7.20
N SER A 14 30.22 15.72 -6.08
CA SER A 14 31.67 15.87 -6.09
C SER A 14 32.35 14.53 -5.82
N PHE A 15 33.56 14.34 -6.35
CA PHE A 15 34.40 13.21 -5.93
C PHE A 15 34.74 13.37 -4.46
N ILE A 16 34.64 12.27 -3.72
CA ILE A 16 34.96 12.23 -2.29
C ILE A 16 36.38 11.71 -2.13
N LYS A 17 37.18 12.38 -1.31
CA LYS A 17 38.46 11.90 -0.81
C LYS A 17 38.24 11.20 0.53
N GLU A 18 38.79 10.01 0.68
CA GLU A 18 38.93 9.32 1.97
C GLU A 18 40.41 9.29 2.34
N ASP A 19 40.75 9.97 3.44
CA ASP A 19 42.12 10.00 3.97
C ASP A 19 42.37 8.76 4.83
N LYS A 20 43.51 8.11 4.64
CA LYS A 20 43.91 6.92 5.39
C LYS A 20 45.29 7.06 6.02
N THR A 21 45.91 8.24 5.93
CA THR A 21 47.20 8.55 6.54
C THR A 21 47.23 8.13 8.01
N GLY A 22 48.30 7.46 8.43
CA GLY A 22 48.40 6.86 9.77
C GLY A 22 47.95 5.40 9.85
N THR A 23 47.24 4.88 8.84
CA THR A 23 46.82 3.47 8.78
C THR A 23 47.88 2.63 8.08
N ALA A 24 48.47 1.67 8.79
CA ALA A 24 49.35 0.68 8.19
C ALA A 24 48.55 -0.48 7.57
N VAL A 25 48.99 -0.98 6.42
CA VAL A 25 48.37 -2.10 5.70
C VAL A 25 49.47 -3.05 5.24
N SER A 26 49.42 -4.30 5.67
CA SER A 26 50.35 -5.33 5.19
C SER A 26 50.11 -5.65 3.71
N ALA A 27 51.16 -6.06 2.99
CA ALA A 27 50.99 -6.59 1.63
C ALA A 27 50.01 -7.77 1.62
N GLY A 28 49.10 -7.77 0.65
CA GLY A 28 48.01 -8.74 0.52
C GLY A 28 46.82 -8.53 1.46
N ALA A 29 46.87 -7.54 2.37
CA ALA A 29 45.78 -7.29 3.30
C ALA A 29 44.70 -6.38 2.72
N SER A 30 43.46 -6.60 3.16
CA SER A 30 42.30 -5.78 2.82
C SER A 30 41.94 -4.80 3.92
N ILE A 31 41.48 -3.62 3.53
CA ILE A 31 40.84 -2.63 4.39
C ILE A 31 39.42 -2.36 3.94
N THR A 32 38.63 -1.76 4.83
CA THR A 32 37.27 -1.32 4.53
C THR A 32 37.24 0.13 4.03
N LEU A 33 36.61 0.31 2.87
CA LEU A 33 36.26 1.57 2.23
C LEU A 33 34.97 2.15 2.84
N ALA A 34 34.89 3.48 2.92
CA ALA A 34 33.67 4.16 3.35
C ALA A 34 32.51 4.06 2.34
N HIS A 35 32.81 3.80 1.06
CA HIS A 35 31.80 3.63 0.02
C HIS A 35 32.07 2.40 -0.85
N SER A 36 30.99 1.79 -1.33
CA SER A 36 31.08 0.64 -2.22
C SER A 36 31.50 1.06 -3.64
N VAL A 37 32.37 0.27 -4.25
CA VAL A 37 32.74 0.35 -5.67
C VAL A 37 32.46 -0.97 -6.39
N ALA A 38 32.20 -0.91 -7.69
CA ALA A 38 32.01 -2.11 -8.49
C ALA A 38 33.32 -2.87 -8.70
N ASN A 39 34.40 -2.12 -8.97
CA ASN A 39 35.74 -2.64 -9.24
C ASN A 39 36.83 -1.58 -8.95
N GLU A 40 38.09 -1.97 -9.10
CA GLU A 40 39.30 -1.19 -8.85
C GLU A 40 39.39 0.12 -9.63
N ASN A 41 38.90 0.12 -10.87
CA ASN A 41 39.05 1.25 -11.78
C ASN A 41 38.21 2.46 -11.35
N GLU A 42 37.31 2.28 -10.39
CA GLU A 42 36.52 3.35 -9.79
C GLU A 42 37.28 4.10 -8.68
N LEU A 43 38.51 3.69 -8.36
CA LEU A 43 39.33 4.31 -7.33
C LEU A 43 40.60 4.90 -7.91
N ARG A 44 41.01 6.05 -7.36
CA ARG A 44 42.39 6.52 -7.43
C ARG A 44 43.01 6.41 -6.05
N VAL A 45 43.90 5.45 -5.89
CA VAL A 45 44.70 5.27 -4.67
C VAL A 45 46.02 6.03 -4.85
N VAL A 46 46.37 6.84 -3.85
CA VAL A 46 47.62 7.62 -3.85
C VAL A 46 48.37 7.28 -2.57
N ILE A 47 49.63 6.87 -2.69
CA ILE A 47 50.52 6.54 -1.58
C ILE A 47 51.79 7.38 -1.76
N ASN A 48 52.16 8.16 -0.76
CA ASN A 48 53.30 9.07 -0.77
C ASN A 48 53.34 9.96 -2.03
N HIS A 49 52.17 10.50 -2.40
CA HIS A 49 51.95 11.32 -3.60
C HIS A 49 52.08 10.58 -4.95
N VAL A 50 52.24 9.25 -4.94
CA VAL A 50 52.31 8.42 -6.15
C VAL A 50 50.98 7.71 -6.37
N ILE A 51 50.40 7.91 -7.56
CA ILE A 51 49.20 7.20 -8.00
C ILE A 51 49.55 5.73 -8.22
N GLN A 52 48.73 4.85 -7.66
CA GLN A 52 48.87 3.41 -7.78
C GLN A 52 48.08 2.88 -8.97
N GLU A 53 48.61 1.84 -9.62
CA GLU A 53 47.97 1.22 -10.77
C GLU A 53 46.93 0.18 -10.32
N PRO A 54 45.66 0.29 -10.77
CA PRO A 54 44.64 -0.71 -10.51
C PRO A 54 45.07 -2.12 -10.94
N THR A 55 44.57 -3.16 -10.28
CA THR A 55 44.81 -4.61 -10.53
C THR A 55 46.24 -5.11 -10.31
N THR A 56 47.25 -4.25 -10.41
CA THR A 56 48.66 -4.60 -10.17
C THR A 56 49.13 -4.16 -8.79
N SER A 57 48.74 -2.96 -8.36
CA SER A 57 49.11 -2.41 -7.04
C SER A 57 48.01 -2.66 -6.00
N PHE A 58 46.74 -2.67 -6.43
CA PHE A 58 45.59 -2.92 -5.55
C PHE A 58 44.41 -3.59 -6.27
N THR A 59 43.55 -4.26 -5.51
CA THR A 59 42.21 -4.72 -5.92
C THR A 59 41.11 -4.12 -5.05
N ALA A 60 39.89 -3.96 -5.56
CA ALA A 60 38.77 -3.36 -4.85
C ALA A 60 37.42 -3.82 -5.43
N SER A 61 36.52 -4.21 -4.55
CA SER A 61 35.13 -4.52 -4.91
C SER A 61 34.26 -4.47 -3.66
N GLY A 62 33.02 -4.01 -3.82
CA GLY A 62 32.18 -3.70 -2.68
C GLY A 62 32.85 -2.62 -1.82
N THR A 63 32.91 -2.85 -0.52
CA THR A 63 33.66 -1.99 0.42
C THR A 63 35.07 -2.51 0.73
N SER A 64 35.59 -3.47 -0.03
CA SER A 64 36.94 -4.00 0.19
C SER A 64 37.95 -3.32 -0.72
N LEU A 65 39.09 -2.90 -0.17
CA LEU A 65 40.30 -2.51 -0.92
C LEU A 65 41.47 -3.35 -0.40
N THR A 66 42.13 -4.09 -1.29
CA THR A 66 43.30 -4.93 -0.99
C THR A 66 44.54 -4.34 -1.64
N ILE A 67 45.60 -4.12 -0.87
CA ILE A 67 46.91 -3.72 -1.40
C ILE A 67 47.71 -4.99 -1.69
N LEU A 68 48.23 -5.16 -2.91
CA LEU A 68 48.72 -6.46 -3.36
C LEU A 68 50.17 -6.74 -2.96
N ASN A 69 51.10 -5.87 -3.33
CA ASN A 69 52.54 -6.19 -3.29
C ASN A 69 53.32 -5.42 -2.22
N ASP A 70 52.96 -4.17 -1.99
CA ASP A 70 53.70 -3.28 -1.09
C ASP A 70 52.93 -3.04 0.21
N ALA A 71 53.64 -3.12 1.34
CA ALA A 71 53.06 -2.73 2.60
C ALA A 71 53.03 -1.20 2.71
N ILE A 72 51.93 -0.67 3.25
CA ILE A 72 51.81 0.73 3.63
C ILE A 72 52.15 0.84 5.11
N LEU A 73 53.08 1.72 5.45
CA LEU A 73 53.47 2.00 6.82
C LEU A 73 52.61 3.13 7.40
N SER A 74 52.45 3.16 8.72
CA SER A 74 51.72 4.25 9.40
C SER A 74 52.33 5.63 9.19
N THR A 75 53.58 5.70 8.76
CA THR A 75 54.28 6.96 8.42
C THR A 75 54.01 7.44 7.00
N ASP A 76 53.41 6.60 6.15
CA ASP A 76 53.08 6.97 4.78
C ASP A 76 51.84 7.86 4.73
N ASP A 77 51.88 8.86 3.84
CA ASP A 77 50.73 9.71 3.52
C ASP A 77 49.96 9.06 2.39
N TRP A 78 48.71 8.68 2.63
CA TRP A 78 47.93 8.01 1.61
C TRP A 78 46.43 8.24 1.73
N TYR A 79 45.79 8.24 0.57
CA TYR A 79 44.36 8.51 0.45
C TYR A 79 43.76 7.86 -0.80
N ILE A 80 42.43 7.76 -0.80
CA ILE A 80 41.64 7.26 -1.90
C ILE A 80 40.73 8.37 -2.41
N VAL A 81 40.63 8.53 -3.72
CA VAL A 81 39.59 9.34 -4.37
C VAL A 81 38.65 8.41 -5.11
N TYR A 82 37.36 8.49 -4.78
CA TYR A 82 36.31 7.75 -5.48
C TYR A 82 36.00 8.44 -6.82
N LEU A 83 36.45 7.85 -7.92
CA LEU A 83 36.15 8.28 -9.29
C LEU A 83 34.78 7.75 -9.75
N GLY A 84 34.47 6.52 -9.33
CA GLY A 84 33.15 5.90 -9.37
C GLY A 84 32.75 5.45 -7.97
N ARG A 85 31.45 5.31 -7.75
CA ARG A 85 30.90 4.66 -6.56
C ARG A 85 29.57 4.04 -6.95
N ALA A 86 29.19 2.97 -6.28
CA ALA A 86 27.83 2.48 -6.37
C ALA A 86 26.87 3.50 -5.75
N LEU A 87 26.29 4.39 -6.56
CA LEU A 87 25.11 5.21 -6.21
C LEU A 87 23.80 4.42 -6.45
N GLY A 88 23.87 3.09 -6.43
CA GLY A 88 22.73 2.22 -6.63
C GLY A 88 22.12 1.84 -5.29
N THR A 89 20.90 2.28 -5.05
CA THR A 89 20.04 1.63 -4.06
C THR A 89 19.04 0.78 -4.83
N VAL A 90 19.01 -0.54 -4.60
CA VAL A 90 18.00 -1.43 -5.22
C VAL A 90 16.58 -1.03 -4.79
N ASN A 91 16.48 -0.39 -3.62
CA ASN A 91 15.25 0.16 -3.07
C ASN A 91 15.46 1.63 -2.70
N PRO A 92 14.47 2.50 -2.89
CA PRO A 92 14.51 3.85 -2.33
C PRO A 92 14.80 3.80 -0.82
N PRO A 93 15.57 4.75 -0.26
CA PRO A 93 15.79 4.84 1.18
C PRO A 93 14.48 4.91 1.98
N ASP A 94 14.51 4.46 3.23
CA ASP A 94 13.35 4.50 4.11
C ASP A 94 12.78 5.92 4.21
N GLY A 95 11.48 6.05 3.96
CA GLY A 95 10.78 7.34 4.00
C GLY A 95 11.05 8.29 2.83
N SER A 96 11.80 7.88 1.79
CA SER A 96 12.11 8.75 0.65
C SER A 96 11.00 8.80 -0.42
N VAL A 97 10.01 7.91 -0.34
CA VAL A 97 8.88 7.84 -1.28
C VAL A 97 7.68 8.54 -0.66
N GLY A 98 7.44 9.77 -1.09
CA GLY A 98 6.24 10.54 -0.75
C GLY A 98 5.12 10.36 -1.77
N SER A 99 4.02 11.07 -1.56
CA SER A 99 2.86 11.05 -2.47
C SER A 99 3.20 11.53 -3.88
N ALA A 100 4.13 12.47 -4.03
CA ALA A 100 4.55 12.99 -5.34
C ALA A 100 5.29 11.95 -6.19
N GLN A 101 5.92 10.96 -5.56
CA GLN A 101 6.62 9.86 -6.23
C GLN A 101 5.67 8.73 -6.64
N ILE A 102 4.41 8.75 -6.20
CA ILE A 102 3.40 7.74 -6.50
C ILE A 102 2.45 8.31 -7.55
N ALA A 103 2.54 7.82 -8.79
CA ALA A 103 1.60 8.22 -9.84
C ALA A 103 0.17 7.80 -9.49
N SER A 104 -0.82 8.56 -9.97
CA SER A 104 -2.25 8.34 -9.66
C SER A 104 -2.78 6.94 -10.04
N SER A 105 -2.07 6.21 -10.91
CA SER A 105 -2.41 4.85 -11.34
C SER A 105 -1.30 3.83 -11.01
N ALA A 106 -0.34 4.19 -10.14
CA ALA A 106 0.72 3.29 -9.72
C ALA A 106 0.20 2.15 -8.82
N VAL A 107 -0.92 2.37 -8.14
CA VAL A 107 -1.58 1.37 -7.30
C VAL A 107 -2.71 0.71 -8.09
N ASP A 108 -2.43 -0.45 -8.69
CA ASP A 108 -3.44 -1.26 -9.37
C ASP A 108 -4.10 -2.25 -8.41
N LEU A 109 -5.29 -1.89 -7.93
CA LEU A 109 -6.13 -2.73 -7.07
C LEU A 109 -6.99 -3.74 -7.87
N THR A 110 -6.94 -3.71 -9.20
CA THR A 110 -7.72 -4.59 -10.08
C THR A 110 -6.97 -5.87 -10.43
N SER A 111 -5.64 -5.85 -10.31
CA SER A 111 -4.86 -7.07 -10.38
C SER A 111 -5.22 -8.01 -9.22
N ASN A 112 -5.15 -9.34 -9.44
CA ASN A 112 -5.34 -10.39 -8.40
C ASN A 112 -4.32 -10.32 -7.23
N LYS A 113 -3.67 -9.19 -7.03
CA LYS A 113 -2.73 -8.88 -5.95
C LYS A 113 -3.45 -8.45 -4.68
N VAL A 114 -4.68 -7.92 -4.78
CA VAL A 114 -5.52 -7.58 -3.62
C VAL A 114 -6.60 -8.65 -3.48
N THR A 115 -6.28 -9.72 -2.76
CA THR A 115 -7.19 -10.86 -2.53
C THR A 115 -7.98 -10.76 -1.23
N GLY A 116 -7.69 -9.75 -0.40
CA GLY A 116 -8.34 -9.52 0.90
C GLY A 116 -9.29 -8.32 0.91
N VAL A 117 -10.03 -8.18 2.00
CA VAL A 117 -10.85 -6.98 2.26
C VAL A 117 -9.91 -5.80 2.53
N LEU A 118 -9.99 -4.75 1.71
CA LEU A 118 -9.30 -3.49 1.99
C LEU A 118 -9.96 -2.84 3.22
N PRO A 119 -9.19 -2.49 4.27
CA PRO A 119 -9.73 -1.76 5.40
C PRO A 119 -10.33 -0.44 4.92
N VAL A 120 -11.52 -0.11 5.42
CA VAL A 120 -12.13 1.16 5.03
C VAL A 120 -11.52 2.27 5.85
N ALA A 121 -10.68 3.08 5.21
CA ALA A 121 -10.10 4.25 5.84
C ALA A 121 -11.20 5.26 6.23
N ASN A 122 -11.06 5.91 7.38
CA ASN A 122 -11.90 7.03 7.85
C ASN A 122 -13.41 6.75 7.90
N GLY A 123 -13.82 5.52 8.22
CA GLY A 123 -15.24 5.20 8.41
C GLY A 123 -16.06 5.27 7.12
N GLY A 124 -15.40 5.21 5.96
CA GLY A 124 -16.11 4.97 4.71
C GLY A 124 -16.94 3.68 4.82
N SER A 125 -18.02 3.62 4.07
CA SER A 125 -18.69 2.34 3.84
C SER A 125 -17.90 1.66 2.75
N GLY A 126 -17.17 0.59 3.10
CA GLY A 126 -16.56 -0.33 2.14
C GLY A 126 -17.69 -1.02 1.40
N SER A 127 -18.32 -0.29 0.50
CA SER A 127 -19.50 -0.75 -0.20
C SER A 127 -18.98 -1.61 -1.33
N ALA A 128 -18.89 -2.92 -1.07
CA ALA A 128 -19.35 -3.82 -2.12
C ALA A 128 -20.74 -3.32 -2.47
N SER A 129 -20.87 -2.63 -3.61
CA SER A 129 -22.17 -2.32 -4.21
C SER A 129 -22.90 -3.65 -4.29
N GLN A 130 -23.71 -3.96 -3.29
CA GLN A 130 -24.40 -5.23 -3.24
C GLN A 130 -25.53 -5.13 -4.25
N THR A 131 -25.25 -5.63 -5.45
CA THR A 131 -26.27 -5.92 -6.44
C THR A 131 -27.14 -7.04 -5.86
N GLY A 132 -28.24 -6.69 -5.18
CA GLY A 132 -29.12 -7.68 -4.57
C GLY A 132 -30.00 -7.15 -3.45
N LEU A 133 -30.74 -8.06 -2.82
CA LEU A 133 -31.56 -7.76 -1.65
C LEU A 133 -30.67 -7.64 -0.40
N VAL A 134 -30.83 -6.56 0.36
CA VAL A 134 -30.26 -6.41 1.70
C VAL A 134 -31.30 -6.93 2.71
N LEU A 135 -30.87 -7.63 3.76
CA LEU A 135 -31.75 -8.04 4.85
C LEU A 135 -31.94 -6.88 5.82
N LEU A 136 -33.13 -6.28 5.84
CA LEU A 136 -33.43 -5.15 6.74
C LEU A 136 -33.98 -5.61 8.10
N LEU A 137 -34.64 -6.77 8.15
CA LEU A 137 -35.25 -7.32 9.36
C LEU A 137 -35.32 -8.85 9.28
N ASN A 138 -34.89 -9.53 10.34
CA ASN A 138 -35.17 -10.93 10.59
C ASN A 138 -35.74 -11.06 12.01
N ALA A 139 -36.98 -11.51 12.13
CA ALA A 139 -37.67 -11.61 13.40
C ALA A 139 -38.46 -12.92 13.48
N THR A 140 -38.38 -13.58 14.64
CA THR A 140 -39.31 -14.64 15.03
C THR A 140 -40.37 -14.02 15.93
N ILE A 141 -41.64 -14.17 15.54
CA ILE A 141 -42.77 -13.54 16.22
C ILE A 141 -43.57 -14.64 16.93
N GLY A 142 -43.73 -14.56 18.25
CA GLY A 142 -44.51 -15.52 19.04
C GLY A 142 -45.67 -14.85 19.77
N ASN A 143 -46.87 -15.45 19.73
CA ASN A 143 -48.08 -15.09 20.49
C ASN A 143 -48.32 -13.57 20.68
N VAL A 144 -48.32 -12.79 19.60
CA VAL A 144 -48.72 -11.36 19.61
C VAL A 144 -50.04 -11.16 18.87
N SER A 145 -50.82 -10.15 19.28
CA SER A 145 -52.05 -9.75 18.58
C SER A 145 -51.78 -9.05 17.25
N GLU A 146 -50.64 -8.35 17.13
CA GLU A 146 -50.20 -7.66 15.91
C GLU A 146 -48.68 -7.52 15.92
N TYR A 147 -48.04 -7.64 14.75
CA TYR A 147 -46.63 -7.30 14.55
C TYR A 147 -46.51 -6.26 13.46
N VAL A 148 -46.07 -5.05 13.83
CA VAL A 148 -46.02 -3.89 12.93
C VAL A 148 -44.60 -3.71 12.41
N VAL A 149 -44.44 -3.73 11.08
CA VAL A 149 -43.21 -3.28 10.40
C VAL A 149 -43.38 -1.80 10.08
N THR A 150 -42.57 -0.94 10.70
CA THR A 150 -42.71 0.52 10.58
C THR A 150 -41.98 1.08 9.36
N ASN A 151 -42.24 2.36 9.07
CA ASN A 151 -41.59 3.13 8.00
C ASN A 151 -40.07 3.27 8.14
N SER A 152 -39.50 2.94 9.30
CA SER A 152 -38.05 2.92 9.52
C SER A 152 -37.39 1.73 8.80
N ILE A 153 -38.15 0.65 8.59
CA ILE A 153 -37.72 -0.55 7.85
C ILE A 153 -38.17 -0.44 6.39
N ILE A 154 -39.43 -0.07 6.16
CA ILE A 154 -39.97 0.15 4.80
C ILE A 154 -39.98 1.66 4.54
N SER A 155 -38.84 2.18 4.10
CA SER A 155 -38.60 3.62 3.90
C SER A 155 -38.47 4.00 2.42
N THR A 156 -38.16 5.26 2.14
CA THR A 156 -37.81 5.71 0.78
C THR A 156 -36.36 5.36 0.38
N ALA A 157 -35.58 4.75 1.28
CA ALA A 157 -34.18 4.42 1.03
C ALA A 157 -33.98 3.29 0.00
N TYR A 158 -34.97 2.42 -0.17
CA TYR A 158 -34.92 1.32 -1.13
C TYR A 158 -36.13 1.37 -2.07
N ASN A 159 -35.90 1.01 -3.33
CA ASN A 159 -36.93 1.02 -4.37
C ASN A 159 -37.79 -0.24 -4.38
N ASN A 160 -37.24 -1.36 -3.89
CA ASN A 160 -37.90 -2.66 -3.91
C ASN A 160 -37.78 -3.32 -2.53
N TYR A 161 -38.89 -3.82 -2.02
CA TYR A 161 -38.96 -4.58 -0.78
C TYR A 161 -39.49 -5.98 -1.05
N LYS A 162 -38.89 -6.96 -0.39
CA LYS A 162 -39.36 -8.35 -0.41
C LYS A 162 -39.57 -8.83 1.01
N ILE A 163 -40.78 -9.28 1.29
CA ILE A 163 -41.15 -9.81 2.60
C ILE A 163 -41.27 -11.33 2.47
N TYR A 164 -40.54 -12.07 3.32
CA TYR A 164 -40.66 -13.51 3.46
C TYR A 164 -41.35 -13.82 4.79
N LEU A 165 -42.48 -14.52 4.73
CA LEU A 165 -43.25 -14.93 5.90
C LEU A 165 -43.31 -16.46 5.94
N TYR A 166 -42.88 -17.02 7.06
CA TYR A 166 -43.02 -18.44 7.36
C TYR A 166 -43.99 -18.56 8.53
N ALA A 167 -45.22 -19.00 8.26
CA ALA A 167 -46.24 -19.23 9.26
C ALA A 167 -46.61 -20.72 9.28
N LYS A 168 -46.53 -21.33 10.47
CA LYS A 168 -47.03 -22.68 10.73
C LYS A 168 -48.07 -22.61 11.85
N PRO A 169 -49.38 -22.71 11.54
CA PRO A 169 -50.43 -22.75 12.56
C PRO A 169 -50.18 -23.89 13.56
N VAL A 170 -50.46 -23.63 14.84
CA VAL A 170 -50.36 -24.64 15.90
C VAL A 170 -51.50 -25.66 15.87
N THR A 171 -52.60 -25.32 15.20
CA THR A 171 -53.77 -26.16 14.95
C THR A 171 -54.21 -25.98 13.50
N ASP A 172 -54.87 -27.00 12.94
CA ASP A 172 -55.46 -26.93 11.60
C ASP A 172 -56.52 -25.82 11.49
N ASP A 173 -56.84 -25.44 10.25
CA ASP A 173 -57.91 -24.49 9.88
C ASP A 173 -57.79 -23.07 10.47
N LYS A 174 -56.58 -22.50 10.44
CA LYS A 174 -56.35 -21.08 10.76
C LYS A 174 -56.04 -20.25 9.51
N TYR A 175 -56.75 -19.13 9.37
CA TYR A 175 -56.49 -18.15 8.32
C TYR A 175 -55.23 -17.32 8.62
N LEU A 176 -54.39 -17.13 7.61
CA LEU A 176 -53.30 -16.15 7.64
C LEU A 176 -53.86 -14.78 7.24
N TYR A 177 -53.85 -13.84 8.17
CA TYR A 177 -54.24 -12.45 7.90
C TYR A 177 -53.01 -11.59 7.69
N ILE A 178 -52.89 -10.97 6.51
CA ILE A 178 -51.87 -9.96 6.22
C ILE A 178 -52.58 -8.66 5.88
N ARG A 179 -52.19 -7.58 6.56
CA ARG A 179 -52.66 -6.23 6.28
C ARG A 179 -51.45 -5.35 5.96
N ALA A 180 -51.42 -4.80 4.75
CA ALA A 180 -50.29 -3.96 4.30
C ALA A 180 -50.34 -2.52 4.82
N MET A 181 -51.49 -2.02 5.29
CA MET A 181 -51.65 -0.67 5.84
C MET A 181 -52.73 -0.64 6.93
N ASN A 182 -52.48 0.06 8.03
CA ASN A 182 -53.51 0.39 9.02
C ASN A 182 -54.26 1.65 8.57
N GLY A 183 -55.54 1.54 8.22
CA GLY A 183 -56.37 2.68 7.77
C GLY A 183 -56.76 2.70 6.28
N GLY A 184 -56.31 1.72 5.47
CA GLY A 184 -56.59 1.66 4.03
C GLY A 184 -55.54 2.40 3.18
N SER A 185 -55.63 2.24 1.87
CA SER A 185 -54.79 2.95 0.89
C SER A 185 -55.32 4.38 0.70
N SER A 186 -54.43 5.37 0.60
CA SER A 186 -54.78 6.73 0.20
C SER A 186 -55.03 6.87 -1.31
N ASP A 187 -54.76 5.82 -2.11
CA ASP A 187 -54.98 5.85 -3.55
C ASP A 187 -56.44 5.57 -3.92
N ASN A 188 -57.05 6.56 -4.57
CA ASN A 188 -58.38 6.52 -5.14
C ASN A 188 -58.46 5.41 -6.21
N GLY A 189 -59.15 4.30 -5.92
CA GLY A 189 -59.30 3.15 -6.83
C GLY A 189 -58.77 1.81 -6.33
N SER A 190 -58.31 1.72 -5.07
CA SER A 190 -57.87 0.46 -4.48
C SER A 190 -59.05 -0.54 -4.32
N ASN A 191 -59.15 -1.53 -5.21
CA ASN A 191 -60.15 -2.60 -5.14
C ASN A 191 -59.72 -3.70 -4.17
N TYR A 192 -60.33 -3.72 -2.98
CA TYR A 192 -60.19 -4.82 -2.04
C TYR A 192 -61.10 -5.98 -2.46
N SER A 193 -60.63 -6.86 -3.34
CA SER A 193 -61.30 -8.14 -3.53
C SER A 193 -61.03 -9.00 -2.29
N ARG A 194 -62.07 -9.23 -1.47
CA ARG A 194 -62.03 -10.36 -0.54
C ARG A 194 -62.17 -11.60 -1.40
N ASP A 195 -61.11 -12.38 -1.52
CA ASP A 195 -61.21 -13.70 -2.08
C ASP A 195 -62.06 -14.53 -1.12
N THR A 196 -63.35 -14.68 -1.44
CA THR A 196 -64.32 -15.46 -0.65
C THR A 196 -64.43 -16.90 -1.15
N ASP A 197 -63.48 -17.37 -1.95
CA ASP A 197 -63.51 -18.73 -2.47
C ASP A 197 -63.11 -19.72 -1.36
N SER A 198 -64.10 -20.16 -0.59
CA SER A 198 -64.00 -21.33 0.27
C SER A 198 -63.84 -22.56 -0.62
N ARG A 199 -62.61 -23.05 -0.75
CA ARG A 199 -62.34 -24.43 -1.18
C ARG A 199 -62.48 -25.40 -0.03
#